data_AF-A0A914T3P7-F1
#
_entry.id   AF-A0A914T3P7-F1
#
_cell.length_a   1.000
_cell.length_b   1.000
_cell.length_c   1.000
_cell.angle_alpha   90.00
_cell.angle_beta   90.00
_cell.angle_gamma   90.00
#
_symmetry.space_group_name_H-M   'P 1'
#
loop_
_entity.id
_entity.type
_entity.pdbx_description
1 polymer ?
#
loop_
_entity_poly.entity_id
_entity_poly.type
_entity_poly.pdbx_seq_one_letter_code
_entity_poly.pdbx_strand_id
1 'polypeptide(L)'
;MMPRGTSQTRTKNGITLIYENLDTTVPQSTFQKYIDMIFKAYPKQCAKYNPNCPKQLGLITNASYDGAAFNGGNQITVGGPYAKANPNDVNMIAHETFHSVQAYPNRDPLWITEPLASFAGLEFAVDNWSLDYALTYWKYQSTDHYTQSYGDTPRFYVYLEKRFPGIVKYIDSIMRNNQQGSGAFWMNFTGETVDQLWADYVRSNAVVCPTGDGVATWNTATRDFALKLMNEKRSQIANGTFVMSNGAIAPAAKNMNKLTYSCEYENAIQNYMSTCKSFTLGNTFGFSLVFPWVVNSINEALTLAVPYYFGFTVSNSNGNAMLTQGSAQFAYDNATTIGCGFTKTPCSTDIKSEIYCVVGPVLPSSSPVYTVGSKCTSNSQCTRAGYSVCDIQSGLCTPPPTTSSTTTTTTTTTTTKAPATTQPTMPGCPNGNGVTTWNTATRDFALKLMNEKRSQIANGTFVMSNGAIAPAAKNMNKLTYSCEYEIAIQNYMSTCKSFTLGNTFGFSLGFPWVVNSINDALTTGVPYYFGFTVANQNGSAMVTQGPAQFAYDQARLIGCGFTNTPCSSGIKSELYCFVGPVLPSSSPVYTIGSKCTSNS
;
A
#
# COMPACT_ATOMS: atom_id res chain seq x y z
N MET A 1 53.46 -25.06 2.84
CA MET A 1 53.45 -25.27 4.31
C MET A 1 53.85 -23.96 4.96
N MET A 2 53.02 -23.36 5.82
CA MET A 2 53.42 -22.16 6.58
C MET A 2 54.17 -22.57 7.86
N PRO A 3 55.30 -21.92 8.23
CA PRO A 3 56.01 -22.18 9.48
C PRO A 3 55.23 -21.71 10.72
N ARG A 4 55.48 -22.38 11.84
CA ARG A 4 54.79 -22.27 13.14
C ARG A 4 55.15 -20.95 13.86
N GLY A 5 54.18 -20.27 14.50
CA GLY A 5 54.44 -19.19 15.48
C GLY A 5 55.35 -18.06 15.00
N THR A 6 55.30 -17.74 13.70
CA THR A 6 56.10 -16.67 13.11
C THR A 6 55.13 -15.66 12.52
N SER A 7 55.17 -14.43 13.02
CA SER A 7 54.44 -13.31 12.46
C SER A 7 54.78 -13.14 10.97
N GLN A 8 53.76 -13.11 10.11
CA GLN A 8 53.91 -12.92 8.67
C GLN A 8 53.33 -11.58 8.25
N THR A 9 53.80 -11.06 7.12
CA THR A 9 53.31 -9.81 6.54
C THR A 9 52.94 -10.02 5.08
N ARG A 10 51.77 -9.51 4.67
CA ARG A 10 51.33 -9.49 3.28
C ARG A 10 50.79 -8.11 2.93
N THR A 11 51.24 -7.55 1.81
CA THR A 11 50.73 -6.28 1.28
C THR A 11 49.98 -6.53 -0.03
N LYS A 12 48.78 -5.98 -0.16
CA LYS A 12 47.96 -6.03 -1.39
C LYS A 12 47.08 -4.79 -1.46
N ASN A 13 47.00 -4.15 -2.63
CA ASN A 13 46.19 -2.95 -2.88
C ASN A 13 46.43 -1.81 -1.87
N GLY A 14 47.69 -1.60 -1.47
CA GLY A 14 48.07 -0.56 -0.50
C GLY A 14 47.67 -0.84 0.95
N ILE A 15 47.18 -2.05 1.26
CA ILE A 15 46.90 -2.52 2.62
C ILE A 15 47.93 -3.58 3.02
N THR A 16 48.53 -3.41 4.19
CA THR A 16 49.46 -4.36 4.81
C THR A 16 48.76 -5.10 5.95
N LEU A 17 48.73 -6.42 5.88
CA LEU A 17 48.23 -7.28 6.94
C LEU A 17 49.40 -7.98 7.62
N ILE A 18 49.55 -7.78 8.92
CA ILE A 18 50.42 -8.57 9.79
C ILE A 18 49.55 -9.66 10.42
N TYR A 19 49.95 -10.93 10.29
CA TYR A 19 49.11 -12.02 10.77
C TYR A 19 49.89 -13.17 11.38
N GLU A 20 49.30 -13.79 12.39
CA GLU A 20 49.89 -14.93 13.10
C GLU A 20 48.80 -15.87 13.66
N ASN A 21 48.91 -17.17 13.36
CA ASN A 21 48.01 -18.17 13.93
C ASN A 21 48.58 -18.68 15.28
N LEU A 22 48.29 -17.98 16.39
CA LEU A 22 48.79 -18.34 17.72
C LEU A 22 48.13 -19.61 18.27
N ASP A 23 46.85 -19.86 17.98
CA ASP A 23 46.23 -21.19 18.19
C ASP A 23 46.53 -22.11 17.01
N THR A 24 47.68 -22.78 17.06
CA THR A 24 48.11 -23.70 16.00
C THR A 24 47.16 -24.90 15.75
N THR A 25 46.15 -25.10 16.60
CA THR A 25 45.10 -26.11 16.36
C THR A 25 44.00 -25.63 15.41
N VAL A 26 43.94 -24.33 15.11
CA VAL A 26 43.06 -23.79 14.05
C VAL A 26 43.63 -24.19 12.68
N PRO A 27 42.85 -24.86 11.81
CA PRO A 27 43.33 -25.28 10.50
C PRO A 27 43.83 -24.11 9.65
N GLN A 28 44.97 -24.30 8.99
CA GLN A 28 45.56 -23.27 8.12
C GLN A 28 44.61 -22.85 7.00
N SER A 29 43.79 -23.76 6.48
CA SER A 29 42.77 -23.47 5.48
C SER A 29 41.70 -22.51 6.00
N THR A 30 41.28 -22.65 7.26
CA THR A 30 40.35 -21.73 7.92
C THR A 30 40.98 -20.36 8.09
N PHE A 31 42.21 -20.30 8.62
CA PHE A 31 42.91 -19.04 8.82
C PHE A 31 43.18 -18.29 7.51
N GLN A 32 43.45 -19.02 6.42
CA GLN A 32 43.61 -18.44 5.09
C GLN A 32 42.33 -17.76 4.58
N LYS A 33 41.14 -18.33 4.84
CA LYS A 33 39.86 -17.70 4.47
C LYS A 33 39.68 -16.35 5.17
N TYR A 34 40.12 -16.22 6.41
CA TYR A 34 40.07 -14.95 7.14
C TYR A 34 40.97 -13.89 6.49
N ILE A 35 42.21 -14.27 6.14
CA ILE A 35 43.13 -13.39 5.40
C ILE A 35 42.50 -12.95 4.07
N ASP A 36 41.90 -13.87 3.33
CA ASP A 36 41.29 -13.59 2.03
C ASP A 36 40.06 -12.68 2.18
N MET A 37 39.25 -12.86 3.22
CA MET A 37 38.12 -11.97 3.52
C MET A 37 38.57 -10.54 3.85
N ILE A 38 39.66 -10.36 4.62
CA ILE A 38 40.22 -9.02 4.89
C ILE A 38 40.57 -8.32 3.58
N PHE A 39 41.28 -8.99 2.68
CA PHE A 39 41.63 -8.41 1.38
C PHE A 39 40.45 -8.27 0.41
N LYS A 40 39.32 -8.94 0.66
CA LYS A 40 38.06 -8.80 -0.10
C LYS A 40 37.25 -7.59 0.36
N ALA A 41 36.99 -7.49 1.67
CA ALA A 41 36.04 -6.55 2.25
C ALA A 41 36.68 -5.20 2.59
N TYR A 42 37.83 -5.20 3.28
CA TYR A 42 38.41 -4.00 3.88
C TYR A 42 38.71 -2.87 2.89
N PRO A 43 39.32 -3.12 1.69
CA PRO A 43 39.55 -2.05 0.73
C PRO A 43 38.26 -1.37 0.24
N LYS A 44 37.16 -2.14 0.10
CA LYS A 44 35.85 -1.62 -0.33
C LYS A 44 35.18 -0.83 0.79
N GLN A 45 35.28 -1.32 2.03
CA GLN A 45 34.80 -0.60 3.21
C GLN A 45 35.50 0.74 3.36
N CYS A 46 36.84 0.78 3.26
CA CYS A 46 37.61 2.02 3.26
C CYS A 46 37.16 2.97 2.14
N ALA A 47 37.04 2.49 0.91
CA ALA A 47 36.64 3.33 -0.22
C ALA A 47 35.25 3.96 -0.03
N LYS A 48 34.28 3.22 0.53
CA LYS A 48 32.91 3.71 0.73
C LYS A 48 32.79 4.63 1.95
N TYR A 49 33.34 4.22 3.09
CA TYR A 49 33.07 4.81 4.40
C TYR A 49 34.19 5.73 4.88
N ASN A 50 35.45 5.28 4.84
CA ASN A 50 36.60 6.07 5.32
C ASN A 50 37.85 5.90 4.43
N PRO A 51 38.08 6.80 3.44
CA PRO A 51 39.26 6.73 2.58
C PRO A 51 40.60 6.85 3.34
N ASN A 52 40.58 7.49 4.51
CA ASN A 52 41.71 7.65 5.43
C ASN A 52 41.85 6.49 6.43
N CYS A 53 41.16 5.36 6.19
CA CYS A 53 41.30 4.18 7.04
C CYS A 53 42.78 3.74 7.17
N PRO A 54 43.13 3.09 8.30
CA PRO A 54 44.47 2.55 8.53
C PRO A 54 44.94 1.66 7.38
N LYS A 55 46.19 1.84 6.94
CA LYS A 55 46.79 1.02 5.88
C LYS A 55 47.45 -0.26 6.41
N GLN A 56 47.49 -0.43 7.72
CA GLN A 56 48.05 -1.59 8.39
C GLN A 56 47.01 -2.20 9.34
N LEU A 57 46.79 -3.51 9.21
CA LEU A 57 45.93 -4.31 10.08
C LEU A 57 46.71 -5.47 10.70
N GLY A 58 46.23 -5.96 11.84
CA GLY A 58 46.65 -7.19 12.49
C GLY A 58 45.58 -8.28 12.41
N LEU A 59 45.96 -9.54 12.26
CA LEU A 59 45.08 -10.70 12.43
C LEU A 59 45.77 -11.80 13.25
N ILE A 60 45.21 -12.14 14.40
CA ILE A 60 45.68 -13.27 15.21
C ILE A 60 44.54 -14.22 15.59
N THR A 61 44.88 -15.47 15.93
CA THR A 61 43.99 -16.36 16.68
C THR A 61 44.37 -16.37 18.16
N ASN A 62 43.45 -16.71 19.06
CA ASN A 62 43.73 -16.85 20.50
C ASN A 62 43.04 -18.10 21.05
N ALA A 63 43.82 -19.05 21.55
CA ALA A 63 43.32 -20.33 22.06
C ALA A 63 42.46 -20.20 23.33
N SER A 64 42.64 -19.11 24.08
CA SER A 64 41.95 -18.85 25.35
C SER A 64 40.77 -17.89 25.22
N TYR A 65 40.55 -17.29 24.05
CA TYR A 65 39.41 -16.40 23.83
C TYR A 65 38.17 -17.22 23.47
N ASP A 66 37.09 -17.00 24.21
CA ASP A 66 35.81 -17.71 24.13
C ASP A 66 34.82 -17.08 23.14
N GLY A 67 35.01 -15.80 22.79
CA GLY A 67 34.22 -15.10 21.77
C GLY A 67 34.60 -15.45 20.33
N ALA A 68 33.81 -14.97 19.37
CA ALA A 68 34.02 -15.21 17.95
C ALA A 68 35.26 -14.47 17.42
N ALA A 69 35.21 -13.13 17.49
CA ALA A 69 36.34 -12.26 17.21
C ALA A 69 36.15 -10.92 17.95
N PHE A 70 37.20 -10.08 17.95
CA PHE A 70 37.10 -8.66 18.32
C PHE A 70 38.23 -7.85 17.65
N ASN A 71 38.03 -6.54 17.51
CA ASN A 71 39.04 -5.62 16.99
C ASN A 71 39.45 -4.58 18.05
N GLY A 72 40.71 -4.69 18.48
CA GLY A 72 41.39 -3.73 19.36
C GLY A 72 42.41 -2.89 18.58
N GLY A 73 42.20 -1.57 18.52
CA GLY A 73 43.05 -0.66 17.75
C GLY A 73 42.90 -0.89 16.24
N ASN A 74 43.71 -1.82 15.70
CA ASN A 74 43.63 -2.31 14.32
C ASN A 74 43.97 -3.80 14.22
N GLN A 75 43.93 -4.51 15.35
CA GLN A 75 44.25 -5.92 15.44
C GLN A 75 42.98 -6.72 15.67
N ILE A 76 42.68 -7.57 14.71
CA ILE A 76 41.59 -8.53 14.76
C ILE A 76 42.10 -9.77 15.49
N THR A 77 41.41 -10.15 16.57
CA THR A 77 41.70 -11.37 17.31
C THR A 77 40.52 -12.32 17.18
N VAL A 78 40.77 -13.52 16.66
CA VAL A 78 39.76 -14.57 16.47
C VAL A 78 39.86 -15.63 17.56
N GLY A 79 38.73 -16.04 18.15
CA GLY A 79 38.70 -17.11 19.13
C GLY A 79 39.06 -18.45 18.49
N GLY A 80 40.11 -19.09 19.00
CA GLY A 80 40.56 -20.41 18.55
C GLY A 80 39.45 -21.46 18.61
N PRO A 81 38.74 -21.62 19.74
CA PRO A 81 37.58 -22.50 19.85
C PRO A 81 36.50 -22.22 18.80
N TYR A 82 36.13 -20.95 18.60
CA TYR A 82 35.11 -20.55 17.64
C TYR A 82 35.52 -20.84 16.19
N ALA A 83 36.76 -20.52 15.81
CA ALA A 83 37.27 -20.76 14.45
C ALA A 83 37.31 -22.26 14.10
N LYS A 84 37.53 -23.13 15.08
CA LYS A 84 37.47 -24.59 14.88
C LYS A 84 36.03 -25.09 14.71
N ALA A 85 35.09 -24.52 15.46
CA ALA A 85 33.68 -24.87 15.39
C ALA A 85 32.98 -24.30 14.14
N ASN A 86 33.39 -23.12 13.66
CA ASN A 86 32.76 -22.37 12.57
C ASN A 86 33.74 -22.02 11.44
N PRO A 87 34.40 -23.00 10.80
CA PRO A 87 35.52 -22.76 9.87
C PRO A 87 35.14 -22.08 8.53
N ASN A 88 33.86 -21.77 8.34
CA ASN A 88 33.31 -21.09 7.17
C ASN A 88 32.70 -19.72 7.50
N ASP A 89 32.60 -19.34 8.78
CA ASP A 89 32.09 -18.03 9.13
C ASP A 89 33.17 -16.97 8.93
N VAL A 90 33.22 -16.45 7.71
CA VAL A 90 34.09 -15.34 7.33
C VAL A 90 33.42 -13.98 7.52
N ASN A 91 32.11 -13.95 7.79
CA ASN A 91 31.36 -12.70 7.91
C ASN A 91 31.77 -11.95 9.19
N MET A 92 32.09 -12.67 10.26
CA MET A 92 32.68 -12.07 11.45
C MET A 92 33.95 -11.27 11.14
N ILE A 93 34.79 -11.72 10.20
CA ILE A 93 36.01 -11.01 9.83
C ILE A 93 35.68 -9.70 9.12
N ALA A 94 34.67 -9.70 8.24
CA ALA A 94 34.22 -8.49 7.56
C ALA A 94 33.62 -7.46 8.54
N HIS A 95 32.91 -7.93 9.58
CA HIS A 95 32.45 -7.11 10.72
C HIS A 95 33.65 -6.50 11.45
N GLU A 96 34.61 -7.32 11.87
CA GLU A 96 35.78 -6.85 12.61
C GLU A 96 36.65 -5.88 11.82
N THR A 97 36.81 -6.09 10.51
CA THR A 97 37.55 -5.13 9.67
C THR A 97 36.87 -3.77 9.63
N PHE A 98 35.54 -3.71 9.76
CA PHE A 98 34.82 -2.44 9.76
C PHE A 98 35.13 -1.61 11.00
N HIS A 99 35.39 -2.21 12.17
CA HIS A 99 35.82 -1.47 13.35
C HIS A 99 37.14 -0.69 13.14
N SER A 100 38.04 -1.18 12.28
CA SER A 100 39.23 -0.41 11.85
C SER A 100 38.88 0.73 10.89
N VAL A 101 37.86 0.56 10.04
CA VAL A 101 37.35 1.61 9.15
C VAL A 101 36.65 2.72 9.92
N GLN A 102 35.89 2.34 10.95
CA GLN A 102 35.20 3.24 11.86
C GLN A 102 36.18 4.24 12.47
N ALA A 103 37.29 3.77 13.05
CA ALA A 103 38.31 4.63 13.66
C ALA A 103 37.71 5.73 14.55
N TYR A 104 36.61 5.42 15.25
CA TYR A 104 35.88 6.40 16.04
C TYR A 104 36.70 6.83 17.26
N PRO A 105 36.78 8.14 17.55
CA PRO A 105 37.43 8.64 18.76
C PRO A 105 36.67 8.21 20.03
N ASN A 106 35.37 8.00 19.93
CA ASN A 106 34.51 7.42 20.96
C ASN A 106 33.60 6.36 20.33
N ARG A 107 33.58 5.15 20.90
CA ARG A 107 32.74 4.04 20.43
C ARG A 107 31.31 4.11 20.96
N ASP A 108 31.02 5.01 21.89
CA ASP A 108 29.68 5.19 22.42
C ASP A 108 28.81 6.10 21.53
N PRO A 109 27.53 5.74 21.33
CA PRO A 109 26.88 4.55 21.90
C PRO A 109 27.15 3.27 21.09
N LEU A 110 27.39 2.15 21.78
CA LEU A 110 27.64 0.84 21.15
C LEU A 110 26.51 0.37 20.23
N TRP A 111 25.28 0.80 20.47
CA TRP A 111 24.13 0.48 19.63
C TRP A 111 24.14 1.15 18.25
N ILE A 112 25.09 2.05 18.01
CA ILE A 112 25.45 2.55 16.67
C ILE A 112 26.67 1.82 16.14
N THR A 113 27.71 1.69 16.97
CA THR A 113 29.00 1.13 16.56
C THR A 113 28.91 -0.30 16.07
N GLU A 114 28.21 -1.18 16.81
CA GLU A 114 28.14 -2.60 16.49
C GLU A 114 27.23 -2.89 15.28
N PRO A 115 25.99 -2.35 15.19
CA PRO A 115 25.15 -2.63 14.04
C PRO A 115 25.68 -2.08 12.72
N LEU A 116 26.39 -0.94 12.73
CA LEU A 116 27.06 -0.42 11.54
C LEU A 116 28.16 -1.37 11.05
N ALA A 117 28.92 -1.97 11.96
CA ALA A 117 29.93 -2.97 11.62
C ALA A 117 29.31 -4.23 11.01
N SER A 118 28.17 -4.68 11.55
CA SER A 118 27.43 -5.80 10.98
C SER A 118 26.88 -5.49 9.59
N PHE A 119 26.23 -4.32 9.42
CA PHE A 119 25.67 -3.88 8.14
C PHE A 119 26.75 -3.77 7.05
N ALA A 120 27.80 -3.00 7.33
CA ALA A 120 28.87 -2.75 6.36
C ALA A 120 29.79 -3.97 6.17
N GLY A 121 29.92 -4.83 7.18
CA GLY A 121 30.58 -6.13 7.06
C GLY A 121 29.87 -7.01 6.04
N LEU A 122 28.57 -7.22 6.23
CA LEU A 122 27.75 -8.08 5.37
C LEU A 122 27.70 -7.57 3.92
N GLU A 123 27.60 -6.24 3.74
CA GLU A 123 27.59 -5.58 2.42
C GLU A 123 28.76 -5.98 1.52
N PHE A 124 29.94 -6.22 2.08
CA PHE A 124 31.14 -6.55 1.30
C PHE A 124 31.63 -7.98 1.45
N ALA A 125 31.07 -8.74 2.39
CA ALA A 125 31.35 -10.16 2.55
C ALA A 125 30.61 -11.02 1.51
N VAL A 126 29.38 -10.63 1.15
CA VAL A 126 28.46 -11.41 0.32
C VAL A 126 28.56 -11.04 -1.16
N ASP A 127 28.62 -12.06 -2.02
CA ASP A 127 28.55 -11.87 -3.47
C ASP A 127 27.09 -11.65 -3.89
N ASN A 128 26.84 -10.67 -4.78
CA ASN A 128 25.48 -10.21 -5.16
C ASN A 128 24.67 -9.60 -3.99
N TRP A 129 25.36 -8.93 -3.07
CA TRP A 129 24.72 -8.18 -1.99
C TRP A 129 23.59 -7.27 -2.49
N SER A 130 22.48 -7.27 -1.76
CA SER A 130 21.39 -6.31 -1.90
C SER A 130 20.77 -6.06 -0.53
N LEU A 131 20.08 -4.93 -0.39
CA LEU A 131 19.29 -4.65 0.81
C LEU A 131 18.18 -5.70 1.00
N ASP A 132 17.67 -6.34 -0.06
CA ASP A 132 16.70 -7.44 0.06
C ASP A 132 17.34 -8.70 0.63
N TYR A 133 18.56 -9.04 0.20
CA TYR A 133 19.31 -10.16 0.77
C TYR A 133 19.58 -9.95 2.26
N ALA A 134 19.96 -8.73 2.66
CA ALA A 134 20.16 -8.35 4.06
C ALA A 134 18.96 -8.68 4.95
N LEU A 135 17.74 -8.46 4.41
CA LEU A 135 16.50 -8.74 5.12
C LEU A 135 16.20 -10.24 5.30
N THR A 136 16.87 -11.12 4.56
CA THR A 136 16.80 -12.57 4.76
C THR A 136 17.84 -13.08 5.77
N TYR A 137 18.91 -12.32 5.96
CA TYR A 137 20.03 -12.67 6.85
C TYR A 137 19.69 -12.40 8.32
N TRP A 138 19.18 -11.20 8.62
CA TRP A 138 18.67 -10.85 9.96
C TRP A 138 17.15 -10.89 9.99
N LYS A 139 16.62 -11.52 11.03
CA LYS A 139 15.17 -11.67 11.22
C LYS A 139 14.65 -10.53 12.06
N TYR A 140 13.35 -10.31 12.08
CA TYR A 140 12.76 -9.40 13.05
C TYR A 140 12.30 -10.23 14.26
N GLN A 141 12.56 -9.75 15.47
CA GLN A 141 11.95 -10.28 16.69
C GLN A 141 11.20 -9.16 17.40
N SER A 142 10.03 -9.47 17.94
CA SER A 142 9.19 -8.49 18.67
C SER A 142 9.84 -7.98 19.95
N THR A 143 10.86 -8.68 20.45
CA THR A 143 11.68 -8.31 21.60
C THR A 143 12.88 -7.44 21.23
N ASP A 144 13.15 -7.22 19.93
CA ASP A 144 14.28 -6.40 19.51
C ASP A 144 14.07 -4.94 19.95
N HIS A 145 15.17 -4.24 20.18
CA HIS A 145 15.19 -2.79 20.34
C HIS A 145 16.50 -2.24 19.76
N TYR A 146 16.47 -1.06 19.14
CA TYR A 146 17.68 -0.50 18.51
C TYR A 146 18.84 -0.32 19.48
N THR A 147 18.58 -0.23 20.78
CA THR A 147 19.61 -0.09 21.83
C THR A 147 20.31 -1.39 22.22
N GLN A 148 19.88 -2.55 21.70
CA GLN A 148 20.45 -3.86 22.07
C GLN A 148 21.82 -4.14 21.44
N SER A 149 22.25 -3.31 20.47
CA SER A 149 23.57 -3.31 19.79
C SER A 149 23.90 -4.55 18.96
N TYR A 150 23.38 -5.72 19.33
CA TYR A 150 23.67 -7.02 18.73
C TYR A 150 22.38 -7.73 18.29
N GLY A 151 22.51 -8.99 17.87
CA GLY A 151 21.40 -9.80 17.39
C GLY A 151 20.90 -9.30 16.03
N ASP A 152 19.60 -9.08 15.95
CA ASP A 152 18.91 -8.69 14.73
C ASP A 152 18.87 -7.15 14.51
N THR A 153 19.46 -6.36 15.42
CA THR A 153 19.56 -4.89 15.34
C THR A 153 20.07 -4.34 13.99
N PRO A 154 21.07 -4.94 13.29
CA PRO A 154 21.52 -4.45 11.98
C PRO A 154 20.41 -4.42 10.93
N ARG A 155 19.35 -5.21 11.10
CA ARG A 155 18.14 -5.16 10.25
C ARG A 155 17.47 -3.78 10.26
N PHE A 156 17.49 -3.08 11.38
CA PHE A 156 17.00 -1.71 11.47
C PHE A 156 17.79 -0.76 10.57
N TYR A 157 19.11 -0.96 10.46
CA TYR A 157 19.96 -0.17 9.56
C TYR A 157 19.68 -0.48 8.08
N VAL A 158 19.25 -1.69 7.75
CA VAL A 158 18.72 -2.02 6.41
C VAL A 158 17.43 -1.24 6.13
N TYR A 159 16.50 -1.19 7.08
CA TYR A 159 15.28 -0.39 6.96
C TYR A 159 15.60 1.11 6.77
N LEU A 160 16.53 1.63 7.57
CA LEU A 160 16.99 3.01 7.48
C LEU A 160 17.60 3.30 6.10
N GLU A 161 18.51 2.47 5.61
CA GLU A 161 19.16 2.67 4.31
C GLU A 161 18.17 2.57 3.14
N LYS A 162 17.14 1.72 3.24
CA LYS A 162 16.07 1.64 2.23
C LYS A 162 15.22 2.91 2.18
N ARG A 163 14.87 3.46 3.35
CA ARG A 163 13.99 4.63 3.47
C ARG A 163 14.74 5.94 3.26
N PHE A 164 15.99 5.99 3.68
CA PHE A 164 16.88 7.14 3.64
C PHE A 164 18.24 6.70 3.06
N PRO A 165 18.35 6.49 1.73
CA PRO A 165 19.59 6.05 1.11
C PRO A 165 20.79 6.93 1.49
N GLY A 166 21.88 6.29 1.94
CA GLY A 166 23.10 6.96 2.39
C GLY A 166 23.17 7.27 3.89
N ILE A 167 22.12 6.99 4.67
CA ILE A 167 22.10 7.27 6.11
C ILE A 167 23.18 6.49 6.87
N VAL A 168 23.45 5.23 6.51
CA VAL A 168 24.49 4.41 7.19
C VAL A 168 25.85 5.09 7.07
N LYS A 169 26.20 5.54 5.85
CA LYS A 169 27.45 6.28 5.59
C LYS A 169 27.48 7.61 6.34
N TYR A 170 26.35 8.30 6.43
CA TYR A 170 26.25 9.56 7.16
C TYR A 170 26.46 9.36 8.67
N ILE A 171 25.79 8.38 9.30
CA ILE A 171 25.95 8.09 10.74
C ILE A 171 27.40 7.71 11.07
N ASP A 172 28.01 6.87 10.24
CA ASP A 172 29.41 6.50 10.36
C ASP A 172 30.34 7.74 10.32
N SER A 173 30.03 8.74 9.48
CA SER A 173 30.76 10.02 9.48
C SER A 173 30.54 10.85 10.75
N ILE A 174 29.33 10.86 11.32
CA ILE A 174 29.01 11.55 12.57
C ILE A 174 29.79 10.97 13.74
N MET A 175 29.84 9.63 13.82
CA MET A 175 30.59 8.91 14.86
C MET A 175 32.09 9.20 14.75
N ARG A 176 32.67 9.21 13.54
CA ARG A 176 34.08 9.58 13.32
C ARG A 176 34.43 10.99 13.79
N ASN A 177 33.51 11.94 13.60
CA ASN A 177 33.74 13.33 13.97
C ASN A 177 33.35 13.64 15.44
N ASN A 178 32.99 12.61 16.22
CA ASN A 178 32.51 12.75 17.61
C ASN A 178 31.31 13.71 17.74
N GLN A 179 30.38 13.68 16.78
CA GLN A 179 29.22 14.58 16.70
C GLN A 179 27.90 13.91 17.16
N GLN A 180 27.99 12.76 17.83
CA GLN A 180 26.86 11.93 18.24
C GLN A 180 26.16 12.41 19.53
N GLY A 181 26.81 13.27 20.34
CA GLY A 181 26.43 13.62 21.71
C GLY A 181 25.07 14.30 21.95
N SER A 182 24.26 14.50 20.89
CA SER A 182 22.87 14.99 21.01
C SER A 182 21.84 14.09 20.31
N GLY A 183 22.28 13.10 19.50
CA GLY A 183 21.38 12.36 18.61
C GLY A 183 20.71 13.22 17.53
N ALA A 184 20.97 14.53 17.45
CA ALA A 184 20.31 15.44 16.52
C ALA A 184 20.57 15.10 15.04
N PHE A 185 21.65 14.37 14.77
CA PHE A 185 21.98 13.93 13.42
C PHE A 185 20.90 13.01 12.82
N TRP A 186 20.17 12.24 13.63
CA TRP A 186 19.02 11.46 13.16
C TRP A 186 18.00 12.40 12.53
N MET A 187 17.53 13.37 13.32
CA MET A 187 16.58 14.40 12.86
C MET A 187 17.12 15.19 11.66
N ASN A 188 18.41 15.55 11.65
CA ASN A 188 18.99 16.33 10.56
C ASN A 188 19.00 15.58 9.22
N PHE A 189 19.16 14.26 9.23
CA PHE A 189 19.20 13.45 8.01
C PHE A 189 17.82 12.92 7.61
N THR A 190 17.02 12.47 8.58
CA THR A 190 15.76 11.77 8.33
C THR A 190 14.52 12.63 8.55
N GLY A 191 14.63 13.72 9.32
CA GLY A 191 13.47 14.46 9.82
C GLY A 191 12.72 13.74 10.95
N GLU A 192 13.30 12.68 11.54
CA GLU A 192 12.73 11.86 12.62
C GLU A 192 13.73 11.59 13.74
N THR A 193 13.24 11.40 14.96
CA THR A 193 14.08 10.87 16.05
C THR A 193 14.34 9.37 15.86
N VAL A 194 15.39 8.84 16.48
CA VAL A 194 15.66 7.39 16.44
C VAL A 194 14.51 6.56 17.03
N ASP A 195 13.81 7.07 18.04
CA ASP A 195 12.61 6.41 18.59
C ASP A 195 11.45 6.34 17.60
N GLN A 196 11.23 7.41 16.83
CA GLN A 196 10.20 7.43 15.78
C GLN A 196 10.55 6.48 14.66
N LEU A 197 11.81 6.51 14.20
CA LEU A 197 12.33 5.58 13.21
C LEU A 197 12.20 4.13 13.68
N TRP A 198 12.47 3.86 14.95
CA TRP A 198 12.29 2.54 15.54
C TRP A 198 10.83 2.13 15.63
N ALA A 199 9.94 3.01 16.09
CA ALA A 199 8.51 2.72 16.16
C ALA A 199 7.92 2.44 14.77
N ASP A 200 8.38 3.13 13.73
CA ASP A 200 8.01 2.88 12.35
C ASP A 200 8.67 1.62 11.78
N TYR A 201 9.93 1.34 12.15
CA TYR A 201 10.59 0.06 11.85
C TYR A 201 9.82 -1.10 12.46
N VAL A 202 9.45 -1.04 13.74
CA VAL A 202 8.60 -2.01 14.43
C VAL A 202 7.25 -2.07 13.73
N ARG A 203 6.59 -0.95 13.39
CA ARG A 203 5.30 -1.02 12.67
C ARG A 203 5.40 -1.69 11.30
N SER A 204 6.52 -1.51 10.60
CA SER A 204 6.77 -2.08 9.26
C SER A 204 7.38 -3.49 9.27
N ASN A 205 8.09 -3.88 10.34
CA ASN A 205 8.80 -5.15 10.48
C ASN A 205 8.29 -6.06 11.59
N ALA A 206 7.44 -5.58 12.50
CA ALA A 206 6.56 -6.40 13.35
C ALA A 206 5.83 -7.44 12.52
N VAL A 207 5.75 -7.21 11.21
CA VAL A 207 5.17 -8.16 10.34
C VAL A 207 5.69 -8.05 8.91
N VAL A 208 6.66 -8.88 8.58
CA VAL A 208 6.82 -9.33 7.19
C VAL A 208 5.55 -10.12 6.88
N CYS A 209 4.65 -9.56 6.06
CA CYS A 209 3.56 -10.35 5.51
C CYS A 209 4.18 -11.56 4.76
N PRO A 210 3.55 -12.75 4.77
CA PRO A 210 4.19 -13.98 4.32
C PRO A 210 4.67 -13.85 2.87
N THR A 211 5.93 -14.16 2.63
CA THR A 211 6.48 -14.33 1.28
C THR A 211 6.87 -15.79 1.10
N GLY A 212 5.99 -16.59 0.49
CA GLY A 212 6.36 -17.93 -0.01
C GLY A 212 5.30 -19.03 0.08
N ASP A 213 4.92 -19.53 -1.09
CA ASP A 213 4.98 -20.95 -1.49
C ASP A 213 4.13 -22.00 -0.74
N GLY A 214 2.82 -21.76 -0.59
CA GLY A 214 1.91 -22.84 -0.14
C GLY A 214 0.41 -22.54 -0.13
N VAL A 215 0.01 -21.27 -0.15
CA VAL A 215 -1.39 -20.86 -0.34
C VAL A 215 -1.37 -19.66 -1.29
N ALA A 216 -2.17 -19.72 -2.36
CA ALA A 216 -2.12 -18.74 -3.43
C ALA A 216 -2.29 -17.28 -2.96
N THR A 217 -1.19 -16.51 -3.00
CA THR A 217 -1.07 -15.15 -3.60
C THR A 217 -1.40 -13.85 -2.82
N TRP A 218 -1.18 -13.75 -1.50
CA TRP A 218 -1.06 -12.41 -0.89
C TRP A 218 0.33 -11.80 -1.18
N ASN A 219 0.36 -10.76 -2.02
CA ASN A 219 1.57 -10.00 -2.36
C ASN A 219 1.33 -8.49 -2.18
N THR A 220 2.36 -7.66 -2.38
CA THR A 220 2.26 -6.19 -2.21
C THR A 220 1.14 -5.58 -3.04
N ALA A 221 0.98 -5.98 -4.30
CA ALA A 221 -0.08 -5.45 -5.16
C ALA A 221 -1.49 -5.82 -4.66
N THR A 222 -1.68 -7.02 -4.11
CA THR A 222 -2.94 -7.44 -3.50
C THR A 222 -3.25 -6.65 -2.23
N ARG A 223 -2.24 -6.35 -1.41
CA ARG A 223 -2.39 -5.52 -0.20
C ARG A 223 -2.75 -4.08 -0.54
N ASP A 224 -2.08 -3.51 -1.54
CA ASP A 224 -2.38 -2.19 -2.06
C ASP A 224 -3.80 -2.13 -2.65
N PHE A 225 -4.23 -3.21 -3.33
CA PHE A 225 -5.59 -3.33 -3.86
C PHE A 225 -6.64 -3.39 -2.74
N ALA A 226 -6.41 -4.18 -1.69
CA ALA A 226 -7.28 -4.23 -0.51
C ALA A 226 -7.38 -2.86 0.18
N LEU A 227 -6.24 -2.20 0.43
CA LEU A 227 -6.21 -0.85 0.98
C LEU A 227 -6.96 0.15 0.12
N LYS A 228 -6.76 0.09 -1.19
CA LYS A 228 -7.40 0.98 -2.15
C LYS A 228 -8.91 0.85 -2.07
N LEU A 229 -9.46 -0.36 -2.19
CA LEU A 229 -10.91 -0.58 -2.15
C LEU A 229 -11.53 -0.07 -0.84
N MET A 230 -10.89 -0.36 0.30
CA MET A 230 -11.40 0.02 1.62
C MET A 230 -11.35 1.54 1.81
N ASN A 231 -10.23 2.18 1.46
CA ASN A 231 -10.08 3.63 1.56
C ASN A 231 -10.93 4.39 0.54
N GLU A 232 -11.22 3.83 -0.63
CA GLU A 232 -12.17 4.41 -1.59
C GLU A 232 -13.58 4.49 -0.99
N LYS A 233 -14.04 3.44 -0.31
CA LYS A 233 -15.35 3.45 0.38
C LYS A 233 -15.37 4.47 1.53
N ARG A 234 -14.32 4.53 2.34
CA ARG A 234 -14.18 5.54 3.41
C ARG A 234 -14.13 6.97 2.85
N SER A 235 -13.47 7.18 1.73
CA SER A 235 -13.45 8.45 1.01
C SER A 235 -14.84 8.84 0.53
N GLN A 236 -15.62 7.90 -0.02
CA GLN A 236 -17.01 8.17 -0.41
C GLN A 236 -17.86 8.60 0.79
N ILE A 237 -17.66 8.00 1.96
CA ILE A 237 -18.35 8.38 3.20
C ILE A 237 -17.94 9.79 3.62
N ALA A 238 -16.64 10.10 3.66
CA ALA A 238 -16.14 11.45 3.97
C ALA A 238 -16.71 12.51 3.01
N ASN A 239 -16.81 12.17 1.73
CA ASN A 239 -17.36 13.04 0.69
C ASN A 239 -18.90 13.15 0.71
N GLY A 240 -19.62 12.36 1.52
CA GLY A 240 -21.09 12.32 1.50
C GLY A 240 -21.65 11.79 0.18
N THR A 241 -20.94 10.87 -0.48
CA THR A 241 -21.35 10.24 -1.74
C THR A 241 -21.54 8.73 -1.60
N PHE A 242 -21.34 8.18 -0.40
CA PHE A 242 -21.49 6.76 -0.14
C PHE A 242 -22.97 6.39 -0.03
N VAL A 243 -23.39 5.39 -0.79
CA VAL A 243 -24.75 4.84 -0.77
C VAL A 243 -24.77 3.65 0.18
N MET A 244 -25.63 3.73 1.20
CA MET A 244 -25.83 2.68 2.19
C MET A 244 -26.65 1.52 1.61
N SER A 245 -26.69 0.39 2.31
CA SER A 245 -27.40 -0.82 1.84
C SER A 245 -28.92 -0.63 1.65
N ASN A 246 -29.50 0.42 2.24
CA ASN A 246 -30.90 0.83 2.05
C ASN A 246 -31.10 1.84 0.91
N GLY A 247 -30.06 2.12 0.10
CA GLY A 247 -30.09 3.06 -1.02
C GLY A 247 -30.00 4.55 -0.63
N ALA A 248 -30.00 4.88 0.66
CA ALA A 248 -29.84 6.26 1.12
C ALA A 248 -28.36 6.69 1.13
N ILE A 249 -28.11 7.97 0.92
CA ILE A 249 -26.75 8.53 1.00
C ILE A 249 -26.37 8.71 2.48
N ALA A 250 -25.22 8.16 2.87
CA ALA A 250 -24.67 8.37 4.19
C ALA A 250 -24.29 9.85 4.39
N PRO A 251 -24.59 10.44 5.57
CA PRO A 251 -24.06 11.74 5.94
C PRO A 251 -22.54 11.83 5.74
N ALA A 252 -22.06 12.99 5.29
CA ALA A 252 -20.62 13.21 5.13
C ALA A 252 -19.90 13.04 6.48
N ALA A 253 -18.71 12.46 6.47
CA ALA A 253 -17.87 12.30 7.64
C ALA A 253 -16.72 13.32 7.68
N LYS A 254 -16.52 13.94 8.85
CA LYS A 254 -15.27 14.66 9.16
C LYS A 254 -14.29 13.74 9.88
N ASN A 255 -12.99 14.09 9.87
CA ASN A 255 -11.95 13.36 10.61
C ASN A 255 -11.92 11.84 10.30
N MET A 256 -12.21 11.43 9.06
CA MET A 256 -12.17 10.03 8.64
C MET A 256 -10.73 9.59 8.40
N ASN A 257 -10.20 8.67 9.21
CA ASN A 257 -8.84 8.19 9.07
C ASN A 257 -8.68 7.31 7.81
N LYS A 258 -7.56 7.47 7.11
CA LYS A 258 -7.11 6.58 6.04
C LYS A 258 -6.50 5.33 6.65
N LEU A 259 -6.99 4.16 6.27
CA LEU A 259 -6.47 2.89 6.76
C LEU A 259 -5.06 2.63 6.21
N THR A 260 -4.22 2.07 7.06
CA THR A 260 -2.91 1.49 6.72
C THR A 260 -2.96 -0.02 6.84
N TYR A 261 -2.11 -0.73 6.10
CA TYR A 261 -2.15 -2.20 6.07
C TYR A 261 -1.30 -2.77 7.20
N SER A 262 -1.89 -3.67 7.99
CA SER A 262 -1.20 -4.45 9.01
C SER A 262 -1.01 -5.87 8.53
N CYS A 263 0.25 -6.17 8.32
CA CYS A 263 0.69 -7.53 8.08
C CYS A 263 0.42 -8.42 9.33
N GLU A 264 0.25 -7.87 10.54
CA GLU A 264 0.01 -8.60 11.83
C GLU A 264 -1.36 -9.25 11.75
N TYR A 265 -2.30 -8.46 11.26
CA TYR A 265 -3.67 -8.85 11.06
C TYR A 265 -3.73 -9.91 9.96
N GLU A 266 -3.03 -9.69 8.82
CA GLU A 266 -2.89 -10.70 7.76
C GLU A 266 -2.33 -12.02 8.30
N ASN A 267 -1.22 -12.01 9.05
CA ASN A 267 -0.58 -13.22 9.58
C ASN A 267 -1.49 -14.00 10.52
N ALA A 268 -2.17 -13.31 11.45
CA ALA A 268 -3.07 -13.98 12.38
C ALA A 268 -4.28 -14.59 11.66
N ILE A 269 -4.85 -13.89 10.67
CA ILE A 269 -5.94 -14.42 9.84
C ILE A 269 -5.45 -15.62 9.02
N GLN A 270 -4.28 -15.52 8.39
CA GLN A 270 -3.77 -16.58 7.52
C GLN A 270 -3.40 -17.83 8.31
N ASN A 271 -2.86 -17.67 9.53
CA ASN A 271 -2.63 -18.77 10.46
C ASN A 271 -3.95 -19.43 10.91
N TYR A 272 -5.00 -18.63 11.18
CA TYR A 272 -6.33 -19.17 11.43
C TYR A 272 -6.84 -19.99 10.25
N MET A 273 -6.73 -19.46 9.03
CA MET A 273 -7.19 -20.14 7.81
C MET A 273 -6.40 -21.43 7.52
N SER A 274 -5.13 -21.52 7.89
CA SER A 274 -4.31 -22.72 7.65
C SER A 274 -4.44 -23.77 8.76
N THR A 275 -4.70 -23.36 10.00
CA THR A 275 -4.76 -24.28 11.15
C THR A 275 -6.17 -24.60 11.61
N CYS A 276 -7.16 -23.80 11.17
CA CYS A 276 -8.53 -23.82 11.64
C CYS A 276 -8.69 -23.60 13.14
N LYS A 277 -7.71 -22.93 13.76
CA LYS A 277 -7.72 -22.55 15.18
C LYS A 277 -8.06 -21.08 15.33
N SER A 278 -9.09 -20.80 16.14
CA SER A 278 -9.51 -19.43 16.46
C SER A 278 -8.35 -18.58 16.99
N PHE A 279 -8.39 -17.29 16.68
CA PHE A 279 -7.38 -16.31 17.10
C PHE A 279 -8.06 -15.08 17.73
N THR A 280 -7.28 -14.28 18.46
CA THR A 280 -7.74 -13.00 19.01
C THR A 280 -6.68 -11.94 18.77
N LEU A 281 -7.05 -10.85 18.12
CA LEU A 281 -6.18 -9.70 17.85
C LEU A 281 -6.63 -8.51 18.69
N GLY A 282 -6.33 -8.50 19.99
CA GLY A 282 -6.55 -7.36 20.89
C GLY A 282 -7.84 -6.56 20.63
N ASN A 283 -7.70 -5.25 20.45
CA ASN A 283 -8.80 -4.33 20.16
C ASN A 283 -9.12 -4.25 18.66
N THR A 284 -9.47 -5.37 18.02
CA THR A 284 -9.84 -5.40 16.60
C THR A 284 -11.15 -6.14 16.34
N PHE A 285 -11.71 -5.90 15.16
CA PHE A 285 -12.93 -6.53 14.72
C PHE A 285 -12.69 -7.22 13.37
N GLY A 286 -13.11 -8.47 13.29
CA GLY A 286 -12.93 -9.32 12.13
C GLY A 286 -14.25 -9.68 11.46
N PHE A 287 -14.25 -9.69 10.13
CA PHE A 287 -15.41 -10.12 9.36
C PHE A 287 -15.01 -10.97 8.16
N SER A 288 -15.66 -12.12 8.03
CA SER A 288 -15.42 -13.10 6.97
C SER A 288 -16.58 -13.13 5.98
N LEU A 289 -16.26 -13.29 4.70
CA LEU A 289 -17.21 -13.67 3.66
C LEU A 289 -16.78 -15.01 3.05
N VAL A 290 -17.73 -15.93 2.99
CA VAL A 290 -17.55 -17.32 2.55
C VAL A 290 -18.23 -17.55 1.22
N PHE A 291 -17.63 -18.37 0.36
CA PHE A 291 -18.13 -18.66 -0.99
C PHE A 291 -18.36 -20.17 -1.18
N PRO A 292 -19.53 -20.59 -1.69
CA PRO A 292 -19.81 -21.99 -2.00
C PRO A 292 -19.16 -22.46 -3.32
N TRP A 293 -18.44 -21.59 -4.03
CA TRP A 293 -17.62 -21.92 -5.20
C TRP A 293 -16.17 -21.46 -5.01
N VAL A 294 -15.26 -21.99 -5.83
CA VAL A 294 -13.84 -21.58 -5.81
C VAL A 294 -13.72 -20.23 -6.50
N VAL A 295 -13.27 -19.21 -5.78
CA VAL A 295 -12.98 -17.89 -6.34
C VAL A 295 -11.62 -17.90 -7.04
N ASN A 296 -11.51 -17.28 -8.23
CA ASN A 296 -10.34 -17.46 -9.07
C ASN A 296 -9.13 -16.67 -8.55
N SER A 297 -9.36 -15.45 -8.03
CA SER A 297 -8.32 -14.55 -7.52
C SER A 297 -8.72 -13.84 -6.22
N ILE A 298 -7.71 -13.36 -5.47
CA ILE A 298 -7.96 -12.54 -4.27
C ILE A 298 -8.64 -11.22 -4.63
N ASN A 299 -8.27 -10.61 -5.77
CA ASN A 299 -8.88 -9.35 -6.22
C ASN A 299 -10.38 -9.53 -6.50
N GLU A 300 -10.77 -10.66 -7.08
CA GLU A 300 -12.19 -11.03 -7.27
C GLU A 300 -12.89 -11.18 -5.91
N ALA A 301 -12.28 -11.93 -4.97
CA ALA A 301 -12.84 -12.12 -3.63
C ALA A 301 -13.03 -10.79 -2.89
N LEU A 302 -12.04 -9.88 -2.94
CA LEU A 302 -12.11 -8.55 -2.36
C LEU A 302 -13.18 -7.68 -3.03
N THR A 303 -13.30 -7.74 -4.36
CA THR A 303 -14.32 -6.99 -5.11
C THR A 303 -15.73 -7.42 -4.70
N LEU A 304 -15.93 -8.71 -4.46
CA LEU A 304 -17.19 -9.25 -3.96
C LEU A 304 -17.43 -8.91 -2.49
N ALA A 305 -16.40 -8.95 -1.64
CA ALA A 305 -16.54 -8.80 -0.19
C ALA A 305 -16.70 -7.36 0.30
N VAL A 306 -16.00 -6.40 -0.31
CA VAL A 306 -16.01 -4.99 0.14
C VAL A 306 -17.43 -4.39 0.19
N PRO A 307 -18.33 -4.62 -0.79
CA PRO A 307 -19.73 -4.20 -0.66
C PRO A 307 -20.43 -4.73 0.60
N TYR A 308 -20.21 -6.01 0.97
CA TYR A 308 -20.78 -6.59 2.20
C TYR A 308 -20.14 -5.99 3.46
N TYR A 309 -18.83 -5.77 3.44
CA TYR A 309 -18.10 -5.13 4.53
C TYR A 309 -18.56 -3.70 4.79
N PHE A 310 -19.13 -3.03 3.79
CA PHE A 310 -19.70 -1.69 3.92
C PHE A 310 -21.24 -1.67 3.86
N GLY A 311 -21.90 -2.81 4.01
CA GLY A 311 -23.37 -2.95 3.97
C GLY A 311 -24.14 -2.35 5.16
N PHE A 312 -23.60 -1.35 5.85
CA PHE A 312 -24.21 -0.73 7.03
C PHE A 312 -25.28 0.33 6.68
N THR A 313 -26.08 0.69 7.68
CA THR A 313 -26.99 1.85 7.64
C THR A 313 -26.78 2.73 8.87
N VAL A 314 -27.15 4.02 8.80
CA VAL A 314 -27.20 4.92 9.97
C VAL A 314 -28.62 5.43 10.21
N SER A 315 -29.01 5.60 11.47
CA SER A 315 -30.40 5.92 11.88
C SER A 315 -30.81 7.38 11.69
N ASN A 316 -29.88 8.31 11.50
CA ASN A 316 -30.16 9.76 11.60
C ASN A 316 -28.95 10.63 11.24
N SER A 317 -29.18 11.96 11.21
CA SER A 317 -28.22 13.07 10.98
C SER A 317 -26.98 13.09 11.88
N ASN A 318 -26.90 12.18 12.86
CA ASN A 318 -25.85 12.11 13.87
C ASN A 318 -24.83 10.99 13.61
N GLY A 319 -25.01 10.17 12.56
CA GLY A 319 -24.05 9.12 12.18
C GLY A 319 -24.10 7.84 13.05
N ASN A 320 -25.17 7.64 13.81
CA ASN A 320 -25.36 6.45 14.65
C ASN A 320 -25.73 5.24 13.78
N ALA A 321 -25.00 4.13 13.87
CA ALA A 321 -25.32 2.92 13.12
C ALA A 321 -26.66 2.31 13.57
N MET A 322 -27.50 1.91 12.61
CA MET A 322 -28.53 0.89 12.85
C MET A 322 -27.92 -0.47 12.48
N LEU A 323 -27.67 -1.24 13.54
CA LEU A 323 -27.16 -2.62 13.60
C LEU A 323 -27.21 -3.45 12.29
N THR A 324 -26.04 -3.57 11.64
CA THR A 324 -25.53 -4.86 11.14
C THR A 324 -24.08 -4.94 11.60
N GLN A 325 -23.84 -5.53 12.78
CA GLN A 325 -22.64 -5.34 13.61
C GLN A 325 -21.29 -5.66 12.95
N GLY A 326 -21.26 -6.28 11.77
CA GLY A 326 -20.03 -6.47 10.99
C GLY A 326 -19.56 -5.27 10.16
N SER A 327 -20.50 -4.64 9.46
CA SER A 327 -20.16 -3.75 8.35
C SER A 327 -19.86 -2.31 8.78
N ALA A 328 -20.43 -1.87 9.90
CA ALA A 328 -20.22 -0.52 10.42
C ALA A 328 -18.75 -0.28 10.84
N GLN A 329 -18.06 -1.33 11.25
CA GLN A 329 -16.67 -1.23 11.70
C GLN A 329 -15.72 -0.75 10.59
N PHE A 330 -15.88 -1.23 9.35
CA PHE A 330 -15.02 -0.82 8.24
C PHE A 330 -15.22 0.67 7.86
N ALA A 331 -16.38 1.22 8.23
CA ALA A 331 -16.71 2.64 8.13
C ALA A 331 -16.33 3.46 9.36
N TYR A 332 -15.80 2.83 10.43
CA TYR A 332 -15.49 3.53 11.68
C TYR A 332 -14.42 4.60 11.45
N ASP A 333 -14.73 5.87 11.71
CA ASP A 333 -13.82 6.98 11.38
C ASP A 333 -12.49 6.95 12.13
N ASN A 334 -12.47 6.36 13.32
CA ASN A 334 -11.27 6.22 14.14
C ASN A 334 -10.47 4.96 13.82
N ALA A 335 -10.98 4.04 12.97
CA ALA A 335 -10.20 2.89 12.52
C ALA A 335 -8.98 3.36 11.72
N THR A 336 -7.81 2.80 12.00
CA THR A 336 -6.51 3.21 11.45
C THR A 336 -5.84 2.11 10.64
N THR A 337 -6.24 0.86 10.88
CA THR A 337 -5.44 -0.29 10.50
C THR A 337 -6.33 -1.42 10.00
N ILE A 338 -5.91 -2.10 8.93
CA ILE A 338 -6.61 -3.25 8.36
C ILE A 338 -5.63 -4.32 7.91
N GLY A 339 -6.01 -5.60 7.99
CA GLY A 339 -5.31 -6.69 7.28
C GLY A 339 -6.31 -7.76 6.89
N CYS A 340 -5.98 -8.52 5.86
CA CYS A 340 -6.88 -9.49 5.27
C CYS A 340 -6.15 -10.80 4.97
N GLY A 341 -6.90 -11.91 4.93
CA GLY A 341 -6.43 -13.23 4.53
C GLY A 341 -7.43 -13.89 3.57
N PHE A 342 -6.93 -14.82 2.76
CA PHE A 342 -7.73 -15.55 1.76
C PHE A 342 -7.33 -17.02 1.73
N THR A 343 -8.30 -17.90 1.55
CA THR A 343 -8.07 -19.34 1.35
C THR A 343 -9.05 -19.95 0.37
N LYS A 344 -8.57 -20.92 -0.42
CA LYS A 344 -9.40 -21.82 -1.27
C LYS A 344 -9.69 -23.16 -0.59
N THR A 345 -9.17 -23.35 0.62
CA THR A 345 -9.38 -24.53 1.46
C THR A 345 -9.82 -24.06 2.85
N PRO A 346 -11.05 -23.55 2.99
CA PRO A 346 -11.57 -23.09 4.27
C PRO A 346 -11.73 -24.26 5.25
N CYS A 347 -11.98 -23.92 6.52
CA CYS A 347 -12.09 -24.89 7.60
C CYS A 347 -13.34 -25.78 7.54
N SER A 348 -14.36 -25.34 6.80
CA SER A 348 -15.57 -26.13 6.55
C SER A 348 -15.53 -26.73 5.15
N THR A 349 -15.89 -28.00 5.02
CA THR A 349 -15.92 -28.75 3.75
C THR A 349 -16.98 -28.25 2.77
N ASP A 350 -18.01 -27.57 3.28
CA ASP A 350 -19.13 -27.02 2.50
C ASP A 350 -18.79 -25.68 1.85
N ILE A 351 -17.65 -25.08 2.25
CA ILE A 351 -17.18 -23.79 1.75
C ILE A 351 -16.00 -24.04 0.82
N LYS A 352 -15.97 -23.36 -0.33
CA LYS A 352 -14.95 -23.54 -1.37
C LYS A 352 -13.95 -22.38 -1.45
N SER A 353 -14.26 -21.22 -0.90
CA SER A 353 -13.31 -20.13 -0.70
C SER A 353 -13.76 -19.21 0.44
N GLU A 354 -12.82 -18.50 1.06
CA GLU A 354 -13.09 -17.57 2.16
C GLU A 354 -12.15 -16.37 2.08
N ILE A 355 -12.70 -15.17 2.29
CA ILE A 355 -11.95 -13.91 2.48
C ILE A 355 -12.32 -13.32 3.84
N TYR A 356 -11.32 -13.02 4.65
CA TYR A 356 -11.50 -12.48 5.99
C TYR A 356 -10.67 -11.22 6.12
N CYS A 357 -11.27 -10.11 6.53
CA CYS A 357 -10.56 -8.90 6.89
C CYS A 357 -10.78 -8.53 8.36
N VAL A 358 -9.72 -8.05 9.02
CA VAL A 358 -9.71 -7.49 10.37
C VAL A 358 -9.37 -6.02 10.29
N VAL A 359 -10.11 -5.18 11.02
CA VAL A 359 -9.89 -3.74 11.12
C VAL A 359 -9.84 -3.31 12.58
N GLY A 360 -9.01 -2.32 12.89
CA GLY A 360 -8.85 -1.80 14.24
C GLY A 360 -8.60 -0.29 14.29
N PRO A 361 -8.83 0.36 15.45
CA PRO A 361 -9.44 -0.22 16.66
C PRO A 361 -10.95 -0.55 16.53
N VAL A 362 -11.50 -1.38 17.43
CA VAL A 362 -12.95 -1.69 17.50
C VAL A 362 -13.78 -0.42 17.73
N LEU A 363 -14.94 -0.35 17.07
CA LEU A 363 -16.01 0.62 17.30
C LEU A 363 -16.67 0.34 18.66
N PRO A 364 -16.62 1.27 19.64
CA PRO A 364 -17.31 1.08 20.90
C PRO A 364 -18.84 1.04 20.71
N SER A 365 -19.52 0.20 21.48
CA SER A 365 -20.97 -0.08 21.34
C SER A 365 -21.89 1.15 21.46
N SER A 366 -21.42 2.23 22.09
CA SER A 366 -22.16 3.48 22.28
C SER A 366 -21.66 4.65 21.40
N SER A 367 -20.65 4.43 20.57
CA SER A 367 -20.06 5.47 19.71
C SER A 367 -20.74 5.51 18.33
N PRO A 368 -20.88 6.70 17.71
CA PRO A 368 -21.27 6.78 16.32
C PRO A 368 -20.21 6.11 15.44
N VAL A 369 -20.62 5.63 14.27
CA VAL A 369 -19.68 5.03 13.30
C VAL A 369 -18.69 6.07 12.81
N TYR A 370 -19.17 7.28 12.60
CA TYR A 370 -18.31 8.39 12.28
C TYR A 370 -18.94 9.70 12.74
N THR A 371 -18.11 10.71 12.88
CA THR A 371 -18.57 12.04 13.23
C THR A 371 -19.07 12.74 11.96
N VAL A 372 -20.34 13.14 11.95
CA VAL A 372 -20.91 13.87 10.82
C VAL A 372 -20.23 15.23 10.66
N GLY A 373 -19.88 15.56 9.42
CA GLY A 373 -19.24 16.81 9.04
C GLY A 373 -18.59 16.73 7.67
N SER A 374 -18.07 17.86 7.19
CA SER A 374 -17.39 17.89 5.90
C SER A 374 -16.04 17.15 5.97
N LYS A 375 -15.68 16.50 4.86
CA LYS A 375 -14.33 15.97 4.65
C LYS A 375 -13.25 17.00 4.97
N CYS A 376 -12.05 16.52 5.23
CA CYS A 376 -10.91 17.42 5.33
C CYS A 376 -10.59 18.03 3.95
N THR A 377 -10.22 19.30 3.95
CA THR A 377 -9.65 20.04 2.81
C THR A 377 -8.31 20.68 3.16
N SER A 378 -7.93 20.63 4.45
CA SER A 378 -6.66 21.10 4.99
C SER A 378 -6.36 20.36 6.31
N ASN A 379 -5.11 20.44 6.76
CA ASN A 379 -4.64 19.74 7.97
C ASN A 379 -5.38 20.18 9.25
N SER A 380 -5.86 21.43 9.33
CA SER A 380 -6.59 21.92 10.51
C SER A 380 -7.91 21.16 10.78
N GLN A 381 -8.44 20.48 9.76
CA GLN A 381 -9.66 19.68 9.84
C GLN A 381 -9.40 18.21 10.19
N CYS A 382 -8.14 17.83 10.40
CA CYS A 382 -7.70 16.53 10.87
C CYS A 382 -7.23 16.66 12.31
N THR A 383 -8.14 16.47 13.27
CA THR A 383 -7.91 16.80 14.69
C THR A 383 -7.64 15.56 15.54
N ARG A 384 -7.59 14.37 14.95
CA ARG A 384 -7.37 13.11 15.69
C ARG A 384 -5.89 12.91 15.99
N ALA A 385 -5.59 12.43 17.20
CA ALA A 385 -4.23 12.13 17.60
C ALA A 385 -3.58 11.12 16.63
N GLY A 386 -2.39 11.45 16.13
CA GLY A 386 -1.66 10.62 15.17
C GLY A 386 -2.19 10.65 13.73
N TYR A 387 -3.24 11.42 13.43
CA TYR A 387 -3.87 11.54 12.11
C TYR A 387 -4.19 13.01 11.80
N SER A 388 -3.15 13.82 11.61
CA SER A 388 -3.24 15.29 11.55
C SER A 388 -3.10 15.90 10.14
N VAL A 389 -2.90 15.08 9.11
CA VAL A 389 -2.72 15.58 7.74
C VAL A 389 -3.87 15.18 6.86
N CYS A 390 -4.34 16.11 6.03
CA CYS A 390 -5.41 15.85 5.10
C CYS A 390 -4.84 15.39 3.74
N ASP A 391 -5.16 14.17 3.34
CA ASP A 391 -5.05 13.76 1.94
C ASP A 391 -6.22 14.39 1.17
N ILE A 392 -5.99 15.57 0.61
CA ILE A 392 -7.02 16.39 -0.07
C ILE A 392 -7.69 15.63 -1.22
N GLN A 393 -6.99 14.69 -1.86
CA GLN A 393 -7.55 13.91 -2.97
C GLN A 393 -8.64 12.95 -2.48
N SER A 394 -8.38 12.24 -1.39
CA SER A 394 -9.35 11.30 -0.80
C SER A 394 -10.29 11.95 0.22
N GLY A 395 -9.95 13.13 0.76
CA GLY A 395 -10.67 13.74 1.88
C GLY A 395 -10.49 13.00 3.21
N LEU A 396 -9.48 12.14 3.30
CA LEU A 396 -9.16 11.33 4.47
C LEU A 396 -8.00 11.93 5.26
N CYS A 397 -8.04 11.78 6.57
CA CYS A 397 -6.93 12.12 7.44
C CYS A 397 -5.90 11.00 7.41
N THR A 398 -4.63 11.36 7.28
CA THR A 398 -3.48 10.46 7.33
C THR A 398 -2.64 10.82 8.55
N PRO A 399 -1.76 9.91 8.98
CA PRO A 399 -0.65 10.31 9.83
C PRO A 399 0.12 11.44 9.16
N PRO A 400 0.67 12.39 9.94
CA PRO A 400 1.52 13.42 9.38
C PRO A 400 2.64 12.77 8.57
N PRO A 401 2.94 13.30 7.37
CA PRO A 401 4.16 12.92 6.68
C PRO A 401 5.30 13.28 7.63
N THR A 402 6.20 12.35 7.80
CA THR A 402 7.43 12.54 8.55
C THR A 402 8.28 13.56 7.81
N THR A 403 8.14 14.84 8.17
CA THR A 403 9.08 15.93 7.80
C THR A 403 8.82 17.25 8.55
N SER A 404 9.82 17.64 9.34
CA SER A 404 10.46 18.97 9.48
C SER A 404 9.63 20.24 9.24
N SER A 405 9.38 21.00 10.30
CA SER A 405 8.96 22.40 10.22
C SER A 405 10.18 23.31 9.98
N THR A 406 10.23 24.00 8.84
CA THR A 406 10.88 25.31 8.76
C THR A 406 9.78 26.35 8.69
N THR A 407 9.69 27.15 9.74
CA THR A 407 8.80 28.30 9.88
C THR A 407 9.14 29.36 8.84
N THR A 408 8.14 29.86 8.11
CA THR A 408 8.21 31.23 7.59
C THR A 408 6.86 31.90 7.75
N THR A 409 6.84 32.81 8.70
CA THR A 409 5.80 33.80 8.99
C THR A 409 5.62 34.71 7.78
N THR A 410 4.38 34.93 7.31
CA THR A 410 4.02 36.23 6.72
C THR A 410 2.54 36.54 6.96
N THR A 411 2.34 37.80 7.30
CA THR A 411 1.20 38.44 7.96
C THR A 411 0.00 38.69 7.03
N THR A 412 -1.17 38.56 7.65
CA THR A 412 -2.52 39.10 7.39
C THR A 412 -2.70 40.15 6.29
N THR A 413 -3.75 39.99 5.48
CA THR A 413 -4.68 41.10 5.16
C THR A 413 -6.10 40.57 4.90
N THR A 414 -7.05 41.13 5.63
CA THR A 414 -8.50 40.89 5.59
C THR A 414 -9.14 41.87 4.61
N THR A 415 -10.09 41.45 3.75
CA THR A 415 -11.31 42.22 3.40
C THR A 415 -12.31 41.45 2.52
N THR A 416 -13.52 41.29 3.07
CA THR A 416 -14.89 41.41 2.47
C THR A 416 -15.39 40.56 1.30
N LYS A 417 -16.37 39.70 1.65
CA LYS A 417 -17.73 39.44 1.08
C LYS A 417 -17.99 39.46 -0.45
N ALA A 418 -18.42 38.27 -0.92
CA ALA A 418 -19.35 37.88 -2.01
C ALA A 418 -19.69 38.86 -3.16
N PRO A 419 -19.81 38.34 -4.39
CA PRO A 419 -21.16 37.97 -4.84
C PRO A 419 -21.26 36.56 -5.45
N ALA A 420 -22.48 36.03 -5.37
CA ALA A 420 -22.91 34.78 -5.97
C ALA A 420 -22.86 34.84 -7.50
N THR A 421 -22.38 33.76 -8.12
CA THR A 421 -22.62 33.44 -9.53
C THR A 421 -23.42 32.16 -9.60
N THR A 422 -24.69 32.31 -9.97
CA THR A 422 -25.64 31.27 -10.35
C THR A 422 -25.09 30.44 -11.52
N GLN A 423 -24.98 29.13 -11.34
CA GLN A 423 -24.78 28.18 -12.44
C GLN A 423 -26.17 27.75 -12.99
N PRO A 424 -26.35 27.55 -14.32
CA PRO A 424 -27.67 27.37 -14.92
C PRO A 424 -28.29 26.01 -14.56
N THR A 425 -29.54 26.01 -14.13
CA THR A 425 -30.38 24.82 -14.02
C THR A 425 -30.71 24.28 -15.42
N MET A 426 -30.36 23.02 -15.70
CA MET A 426 -30.82 22.35 -16.93
C MET A 426 -32.35 22.13 -16.88
N PRO A 427 -33.06 22.28 -18.02
CA PRO A 427 -34.48 21.98 -18.13
C PRO A 427 -34.76 20.51 -17.80
N GLY A 428 -35.72 20.26 -16.90
CA GLY A 428 -36.08 18.91 -16.50
C GLY A 428 -36.66 18.10 -17.65
N CYS A 429 -36.27 16.82 -17.75
CA CYS A 429 -37.01 15.85 -18.56
C CYS A 429 -38.48 15.93 -18.14
N PRO A 430 -39.45 16.13 -19.07
CA PRO A 430 -40.85 16.21 -18.70
C PRO A 430 -41.24 14.96 -17.94
N ASN A 431 -41.89 15.10 -16.77
CA ASN A 431 -42.55 14.00 -16.05
C ASN A 431 -43.81 13.55 -16.83
N GLY A 432 -43.66 13.29 -18.12
CA GLY A 432 -44.73 12.91 -19.02
C GLY A 432 -45.06 11.44 -18.84
N ASN A 433 -46.29 11.19 -18.39
CA ASN A 433 -47.03 9.92 -18.44
C ASN A 433 -46.78 8.91 -17.31
N GLY A 434 -46.08 9.29 -16.22
CA GLY A 434 -45.90 8.40 -15.07
C GLY A 434 -44.97 7.21 -15.33
N VAL A 435 -44.14 7.30 -16.36
CA VAL A 435 -43.20 6.24 -16.80
C VAL A 435 -41.75 6.53 -16.36
N THR A 436 -41.40 7.77 -16.01
CA THR A 436 -40.04 8.11 -15.51
C THR A 436 -40.00 8.20 -13.99
N THR A 437 -39.36 7.24 -13.32
CA THR A 437 -39.10 7.24 -11.87
C THR A 437 -37.85 8.01 -11.47
N TRP A 438 -37.07 8.49 -12.44
CA TRP A 438 -35.79 9.18 -12.20
C TRP A 438 -36.04 10.64 -11.85
N ASN A 439 -35.58 11.06 -10.67
CA ASN A 439 -35.50 12.47 -10.34
C ASN A 439 -34.16 13.06 -10.83
N THR A 440 -34.03 14.38 -10.79
CA THR A 440 -32.81 15.10 -11.22
C THR A 440 -31.56 14.60 -10.51
N ALA A 441 -31.64 14.27 -9.21
CA ALA A 441 -30.50 13.78 -8.44
C ALA A 441 -30.00 12.41 -8.93
N THR A 442 -30.90 11.51 -9.36
CA THR A 442 -30.51 10.22 -9.94
C THR A 442 -29.83 10.39 -11.30
N ARG A 443 -30.31 11.34 -12.12
CA ARG A 443 -29.69 11.68 -13.41
C ARG A 443 -28.28 12.24 -13.21
N ASP A 444 -28.15 13.17 -12.27
CA ASP A 444 -26.86 13.76 -11.89
C ASP A 444 -25.90 12.70 -11.32
N PHE A 445 -26.42 11.76 -10.54
CA PHE A 445 -25.63 10.65 -9.98
C PHE A 445 -25.08 9.74 -11.09
N ALA A 446 -25.93 9.28 -12.02
CA ALA A 446 -25.50 8.48 -13.16
C ALA A 446 -24.48 9.23 -14.02
N LEU A 447 -24.74 10.51 -14.30
CA LEU A 447 -23.86 11.36 -15.09
C LEU A 447 -22.50 11.56 -14.42
N LYS A 448 -22.50 11.81 -13.11
CA LYS A 448 -21.29 11.98 -12.30
C LYS A 448 -20.46 10.70 -12.30
N LEU A 449 -21.08 9.58 -11.97
CA LEU A 449 -20.41 8.29 -11.85
C LEU A 449 -19.74 7.86 -13.18
N MET A 450 -20.44 8.05 -14.30
CA MET A 450 -19.93 7.70 -15.63
C MET A 450 -18.82 8.66 -16.07
N ASN A 451 -18.97 9.97 -15.82
CA ASN A 451 -17.93 10.95 -16.12
C ASN A 451 -16.70 10.84 -15.21
N GLU A 452 -16.84 10.37 -13.97
CA GLU A 452 -15.71 10.08 -13.08
C GLU A 452 -14.81 8.99 -13.67
N LYS A 453 -15.40 7.90 -14.18
CA LYS A 453 -14.63 6.85 -14.86
C LYS A 453 -13.97 7.36 -16.14
N ARG A 454 -14.69 8.13 -16.96
CA ARG A 454 -14.13 8.76 -18.17
C ARG A 454 -13.01 9.75 -17.84
N SER A 455 -13.12 10.48 -16.73
CA SER A 455 -12.06 11.35 -16.23
C SER A 455 -10.82 10.57 -15.80
N GLN A 456 -10.99 9.42 -15.13
CA GLN A 456 -9.86 8.54 -14.79
C GLN A 456 -9.16 8.02 -16.06
N ILE A 457 -9.90 7.71 -17.12
CA ILE A 457 -9.32 7.30 -18.42
C ILE A 457 -8.55 8.47 -19.05
N ALA A 458 -9.15 9.67 -19.10
CA ALA A 458 -8.49 10.87 -19.62
C ALA A 458 -7.20 11.21 -18.87
N ASN A 459 -7.15 10.95 -17.56
CA ASN A 459 -5.97 11.19 -16.74
C ASN A 459 -4.94 10.04 -16.75
N GLY A 460 -5.22 8.92 -17.41
CA GLY A 460 -4.35 7.74 -17.37
C GLY A 460 -4.23 7.12 -15.99
N THR A 461 -5.29 7.19 -15.17
CA THR A 461 -5.36 6.62 -13.82
C THR A 461 -6.42 5.52 -13.70
N PHE A 462 -7.14 5.22 -14.79
CA PHE A 462 -8.15 4.18 -14.83
C PHE A 462 -7.51 2.80 -14.90
N VAL A 463 -7.89 1.91 -13.99
CA VAL A 463 -7.42 0.51 -13.99
C VAL A 463 -8.43 -0.33 -14.75
N MET A 464 -7.96 -0.99 -15.81
CA MET A 464 -8.77 -1.88 -16.65
C MET A 464 -9.06 -3.21 -15.95
N SER A 465 -9.97 -4.00 -16.52
CA SER A 465 -10.39 -5.29 -15.95
C SER A 465 -9.25 -6.33 -15.84
N ASN A 466 -8.17 -6.16 -16.61
CA ASN A 466 -6.96 -6.98 -16.52
C ASN A 466 -5.91 -6.44 -15.51
N GLY A 467 -6.25 -5.38 -14.75
CA GLY A 467 -5.35 -4.77 -13.77
C GLY A 467 -4.33 -3.78 -14.33
N ALA A 468 -4.22 -3.63 -15.66
CA ALA A 468 -3.34 -2.64 -16.27
C ALA A 468 -3.98 -1.24 -16.26
N ILE A 469 -3.15 -0.19 -16.25
CA ILE A 469 -3.61 1.20 -16.34
C ILE A 469 -3.92 1.53 -17.80
N ALA A 470 -5.10 2.07 -18.06
CA ALA A 470 -5.48 2.56 -19.38
C ALA A 470 -4.60 3.77 -19.78
N PRO A 471 -4.09 3.81 -21.02
CA PRO A 471 -3.43 4.99 -21.56
C PRO A 471 -4.31 6.25 -21.43
N ALA A 472 -3.68 7.40 -21.20
CA ALA A 472 -4.39 8.67 -21.11
C ALA A 472 -5.12 8.98 -22.43
N ALA A 473 -6.36 9.48 -22.33
CA ALA A 473 -7.15 9.90 -23.48
C ALA A 473 -7.02 11.40 -23.75
N LYS A 474 -6.73 11.76 -25.00
CA LYS A 474 -6.53 13.13 -25.46
C LYS A 474 -7.83 13.94 -25.53
N ASN A 475 -8.88 13.34 -26.09
CA ASN A 475 -10.11 14.04 -26.49
C ASN A 475 -11.38 13.43 -25.86
N MET A 476 -11.32 13.07 -24.58
CA MET A 476 -12.43 12.43 -23.88
C MET A 476 -13.60 13.41 -23.67
N ASN A 477 -14.68 13.28 -24.45
CA ASN A 477 -15.86 14.12 -24.27
C ASN A 477 -16.53 13.84 -22.93
N LYS A 478 -16.90 14.92 -22.23
CA LYS A 478 -17.76 14.84 -21.05
C LYS A 478 -19.18 14.49 -21.49
N LEU A 479 -19.74 13.45 -20.90
CA LEU A 479 -21.13 13.06 -21.16
C LEU A 479 -22.08 14.13 -20.60
N THR A 480 -23.18 14.33 -21.30
CA THR A 480 -24.37 15.07 -20.87
C THR A 480 -25.57 14.12 -20.86
N TYR A 481 -26.54 14.39 -19.99
CA TYR A 481 -27.68 13.49 -19.82
C TYR A 481 -28.73 13.72 -20.91
N SER A 482 -29.23 12.64 -21.52
CA SER A 482 -30.24 12.68 -22.58
C SER A 482 -31.57 12.14 -22.07
N CYS A 483 -32.56 13.02 -21.95
CA CYS A 483 -33.94 12.64 -21.60
C CYS A 483 -34.56 11.70 -22.66
N GLU A 484 -34.21 11.89 -23.93
CA GLU A 484 -34.67 11.03 -25.03
C GLU A 484 -34.22 9.57 -24.82
N TYR A 485 -32.98 9.38 -24.35
CA TYR A 485 -32.40 8.05 -24.11
C TYR A 485 -33.08 7.39 -22.91
N GLU A 486 -33.30 8.14 -21.82
CA GLU A 486 -34.05 7.68 -20.65
C GLU A 486 -35.49 7.26 -21.03
N ILE A 487 -36.24 8.12 -21.73
CA ILE A 487 -37.63 7.85 -22.14
C ILE A 487 -37.70 6.56 -22.97
N ALA A 488 -36.77 6.39 -23.90
CA ALA A 488 -36.77 5.21 -24.76
C ALA A 488 -36.49 3.92 -23.96
N ILE A 489 -35.56 3.95 -23.00
CA ILE A 489 -35.31 2.81 -22.10
C ILE A 489 -36.54 2.48 -21.26
N GLN A 490 -37.20 3.50 -20.72
CA GLN A 490 -38.37 3.28 -19.87
C GLN A 490 -39.53 2.67 -20.64
N ASN A 491 -39.75 3.11 -21.90
CA ASN A 491 -40.73 2.48 -22.80
C ASN A 491 -40.41 1.01 -23.07
N TYR A 492 -39.14 0.65 -23.22
CA TYR A 492 -38.74 -0.76 -23.31
C TYR A 492 -39.04 -1.54 -22.04
N MET A 493 -38.66 -0.99 -20.89
CA MET A 493 -38.88 -1.64 -19.59
C MET A 493 -40.36 -1.81 -19.27
N SER A 494 -41.24 -0.92 -19.75
CA SER A 494 -42.68 -1.01 -19.51
C SER A 494 -43.43 -1.89 -20.52
N THR A 495 -42.89 -2.09 -21.73
CA THR A 495 -43.59 -2.83 -22.80
C THR A 495 -42.93 -4.16 -23.16
N CYS A 496 -41.68 -4.38 -22.74
CA CYS A 496 -40.82 -5.49 -23.14
C CYS A 496 -40.65 -5.65 -24.65
N LYS A 497 -40.85 -4.57 -25.40
CA LYS A 497 -40.66 -4.53 -26.85
C LYS A 497 -39.30 -3.92 -27.16
N SER A 498 -38.46 -4.68 -27.86
CA SER A 498 -37.18 -4.17 -28.36
C SER A 498 -37.38 -2.90 -29.18
N PHE A 499 -36.43 -1.97 -29.04
CA PHE A 499 -36.41 -0.74 -29.79
C PHE A 499 -34.97 -0.40 -30.19
N THR A 500 -34.84 0.43 -31.21
CA THR A 500 -33.54 0.93 -31.68
C THR A 500 -33.60 2.44 -31.68
N LEU A 501 -32.67 3.09 -30.98
CA LEU A 501 -32.64 4.54 -30.86
C LEU A 501 -31.49 5.11 -31.69
N GLY A 502 -31.75 5.35 -32.98
CA GLY A 502 -30.81 6.02 -33.90
C GLY A 502 -29.36 5.50 -33.81
N ASN A 503 -28.39 6.42 -33.79
CA ASN A 503 -26.96 6.12 -33.61
C ASN A 503 -26.58 6.04 -32.12
N THR A 504 -27.21 5.15 -31.35
CA THR A 504 -26.87 4.91 -29.94
C THR A 504 -26.59 3.45 -29.66
N PHE A 505 -25.78 3.20 -28.65
CA PHE A 505 -25.46 1.85 -28.21
C PHE A 505 -26.06 1.62 -26.83
N GLY A 506 -26.86 0.57 -26.71
CA GLY A 506 -27.54 0.19 -25.49
C GLY A 506 -26.90 -1.02 -24.82
N PHE A 507 -26.69 -0.95 -23.51
CA PHE A 507 -26.17 -2.07 -22.74
C PHE A 507 -27.02 -2.31 -21.50
N SER A 508 -27.60 -3.51 -21.44
CA SER A 508 -28.41 -3.98 -20.32
C SER A 508 -27.61 -4.93 -19.41
N LEU A 509 -27.81 -4.77 -18.10
CA LEU A 509 -27.29 -5.62 -17.04
C LEU A 509 -28.46 -6.19 -16.25
N GLY A 510 -28.67 -7.50 -16.38
CA GLY A 510 -29.65 -8.25 -15.60
C GLY A 510 -29.07 -8.79 -14.31
N PHE A 511 -29.74 -8.52 -13.19
CA PHE A 511 -29.42 -9.05 -11.87
C PHE A 511 -30.38 -10.21 -11.53
N PRO A 512 -29.88 -11.40 -11.14
CA PRO A 512 -30.73 -12.51 -10.73
C PRO A 512 -31.34 -12.33 -9.33
N TRP A 513 -31.09 -11.21 -8.67
CA TRP A 513 -31.69 -10.79 -7.39
C TRP A 513 -32.31 -9.40 -7.51
N VAL A 514 -33.21 -9.07 -6.58
CA VAL A 514 -33.84 -7.74 -6.53
C VAL A 514 -32.82 -6.73 -6.02
N VAL A 515 -32.62 -5.67 -6.78
CA VAL A 515 -31.77 -4.53 -6.40
C VAL A 515 -32.66 -3.44 -5.80
N ASN A 516 -32.23 -2.92 -4.64
CA ASN A 516 -33.06 -2.07 -3.78
C ASN A 516 -33.29 -0.68 -4.37
N SER A 517 -32.30 -0.16 -5.09
CA SER A 517 -32.42 1.13 -5.75
C SER A 517 -31.63 1.18 -7.05
N ILE A 518 -31.98 2.18 -7.83
CA ILE A 518 -31.30 2.51 -9.07
C ILE A 518 -29.86 2.96 -8.89
N ASN A 519 -29.55 3.63 -7.78
CA ASN A 519 -28.19 4.04 -7.45
C ASN A 519 -27.34 2.81 -7.10
N ASP A 520 -27.94 1.81 -6.44
CA ASP A 520 -27.29 0.53 -6.17
C ASP A 520 -27.03 -0.23 -7.46
N ALA A 521 -28.01 -0.24 -8.36
CA ALA A 521 -27.87 -0.86 -9.67
C ALA A 521 -26.74 -0.20 -10.46
N LEU A 522 -26.70 1.15 -10.52
CA LEU A 522 -25.65 1.92 -11.17
C LEU A 522 -24.27 1.65 -10.56
N THR A 523 -24.17 1.64 -9.23
CA THR A 523 -22.92 1.38 -8.52
C THR A 523 -22.40 -0.04 -8.76
N THR A 524 -23.32 -1.02 -8.77
CA THR A 524 -23.00 -2.44 -9.04
C THR A 524 -22.67 -2.67 -10.51
N GLY A 525 -23.33 -1.94 -11.41
CA GLY A 525 -23.20 -2.10 -12.86
C GLY A 525 -21.96 -1.44 -13.46
N VAL A 526 -21.43 -0.37 -12.86
CA VAL A 526 -20.28 0.38 -13.39
C VAL A 526 -19.04 -0.46 -13.72
N PRO A 527 -18.62 -1.41 -12.88
CA PRO A 527 -17.52 -2.31 -13.24
C PRO A 527 -17.78 -3.10 -14.53
N TYR A 528 -19.03 -3.43 -14.84
CA TYR A 528 -19.41 -4.11 -16.08
C TYR A 528 -19.47 -3.14 -17.27
N TYR A 529 -20.00 -1.93 -17.08
CA TYR A 529 -20.00 -0.89 -18.11
C TYR A 529 -18.59 -0.40 -18.50
N PHE A 530 -17.60 -0.52 -17.61
CA PHE A 530 -16.22 -0.13 -17.88
C PHE A 530 -15.23 -1.31 -17.83
N GLY A 531 -15.72 -2.55 -17.96
CA GLY A 531 -14.92 -3.78 -17.94
C GLY A 531 -14.07 -4.02 -19.20
N PHE A 532 -13.66 -2.97 -19.93
CA PHE A 532 -12.91 -3.09 -21.17
C PHE A 532 -11.39 -3.22 -20.95
N THR A 533 -10.69 -3.68 -21.98
CA THR A 533 -9.23 -3.67 -22.09
C THR A 533 -8.82 -3.07 -23.44
N VAL A 534 -7.67 -2.37 -23.49
CA VAL A 534 -7.04 -1.93 -24.75
C VAL A 534 -5.82 -2.79 -25.07
N ALA A 535 -5.68 -3.16 -26.35
CA ALA A 535 -4.72 -4.15 -26.83
C ALA A 535 -3.29 -3.61 -27.00
N ASN A 536 -3.17 -2.34 -27.37
CA ASN A 536 -1.98 -1.81 -28.00
C ASN A 536 -1.93 -0.27 -27.94
N GLN A 537 -0.75 0.28 -28.26
CA GLN A 537 -0.40 1.71 -28.21
C GLN A 537 -1.25 2.61 -29.13
N ASN A 538 -2.21 2.03 -29.87
CA ASN A 538 -3.09 2.73 -30.81
C ASN A 538 -4.55 2.83 -30.32
N GLY A 539 -4.90 2.31 -29.13
CA GLY A 539 -6.21 2.52 -28.50
C GLY A 539 -7.34 1.59 -28.99
N SER A 540 -7.02 0.49 -29.67
CA SER A 540 -8.01 -0.52 -30.10
C SER A 540 -8.42 -1.43 -28.92
N ALA A 541 -9.72 -1.64 -28.72
CA ALA A 541 -10.24 -2.53 -27.67
C ALA A 541 -10.08 -4.02 -28.04
N MET A 542 -9.82 -4.88 -27.04
CA MET A 542 -9.79 -6.35 -27.21
C MET A 542 -11.07 -7.07 -26.74
N VAL A 543 -12.04 -6.37 -26.14
CA VAL A 543 -13.26 -7.00 -25.58
C VAL A 543 -14.51 -6.22 -25.98
N THR A 544 -15.64 -6.95 -25.99
CA THR A 544 -17.01 -6.66 -26.43
C THR A 544 -17.41 -5.19 -26.59
N GLN A 545 -18.15 -4.88 -27.67
CA GLN A 545 -18.59 -3.51 -28.01
C GLN A 545 -19.27 -2.75 -26.84
N GLY A 546 -19.87 -3.47 -25.88
CA GLY A 546 -20.55 -2.89 -24.73
C GLY A 546 -19.67 -2.03 -23.84
N PRO A 547 -18.73 -2.61 -23.08
CA PRO A 547 -17.91 -1.83 -22.16
C PRO A 547 -17.00 -0.80 -22.86
N ALA A 548 -16.58 -1.10 -24.10
CA ALA A 548 -15.79 -0.17 -24.91
C ALA A 548 -16.58 1.11 -25.25
N GLN A 549 -17.89 1.01 -25.48
CA GLN A 549 -18.74 2.15 -25.79
C GLN A 549 -18.76 3.21 -24.67
N PHE A 550 -18.81 2.80 -23.40
CA PHE A 550 -18.86 3.75 -22.27
C PHE A 550 -17.53 4.49 -22.08
N ALA A 551 -16.44 3.92 -22.61
CA ALA A 551 -15.13 4.55 -22.70
C ALA A 551 -14.89 5.30 -24.02
N TYR A 552 -15.84 5.30 -24.95
CA TYR A 552 -15.65 5.91 -26.28
C TYR A 552 -15.47 7.43 -26.18
N ASP A 553 -14.36 7.99 -26.67
CA ASP A 553 -14.06 9.41 -26.48
C ASP A 553 -15.04 10.36 -27.18
N GLN A 554 -15.62 9.96 -28.33
CA GLN A 554 -16.62 10.77 -29.03
C GLN A 554 -18.02 10.67 -28.42
N ALA A 555 -18.28 9.71 -27.53
CA ALA A 555 -19.55 9.62 -26.81
C ALA A 555 -19.77 10.88 -25.97
N ARG A 556 -20.95 11.49 -26.12
CA ARG A 556 -21.30 12.78 -25.49
C ARG A 556 -22.67 12.78 -24.81
N LEU A 557 -23.48 11.76 -25.05
CA LEU A 557 -24.81 11.62 -24.47
C LEU A 557 -24.94 10.28 -23.73
N ILE A 558 -25.62 10.30 -22.60
CA ILE A 558 -25.99 9.11 -21.83
C ILE A 558 -27.42 9.24 -21.31
N GLY A 559 -28.15 8.13 -21.27
CA GLY A 559 -29.39 8.00 -20.53
C GLY A 559 -29.50 6.59 -19.99
N CYS A 560 -30.12 6.43 -18.83
CA CYS A 560 -30.20 5.14 -18.16
C CYS A 560 -31.62 4.89 -17.64
N GLY A 561 -31.96 3.63 -17.41
CA GLY A 561 -33.22 3.18 -16.84
C GLY A 561 -33.02 1.95 -15.95
N PHE A 562 -33.94 1.73 -15.02
CA PHE A 562 -33.87 0.63 -14.06
C PHE A 562 -35.26 0.10 -13.75
N THR A 563 -35.39 -1.22 -13.62
CA THR A 563 -36.64 -1.89 -13.27
C THR A 563 -36.41 -3.10 -12.37
N ASN A 564 -37.36 -3.37 -11.47
CA ASN A 564 -37.45 -4.60 -10.67
C ASN A 564 -38.44 -5.62 -11.27
N THR A 565 -38.98 -5.31 -12.44
CA THR A 565 -39.84 -6.20 -13.23
C THR A 565 -39.25 -6.30 -14.64
N PRO A 566 -38.09 -6.94 -14.79
CA PRO A 566 -37.39 -7.03 -16.05
C PRO A 566 -38.11 -7.96 -17.03
N CYS A 567 -37.81 -7.80 -18.31
CA CYS A 567 -38.51 -8.52 -19.38
C CYS A 567 -38.04 -9.97 -19.57
N SER A 568 -36.87 -10.32 -19.01
CA SER A 568 -36.27 -11.65 -19.14
C SER A 568 -36.60 -12.54 -17.95
N SER A 569 -37.02 -13.77 -18.22
CA SER A 569 -37.24 -14.77 -17.18
C SER A 569 -35.95 -15.10 -16.42
N GLY A 570 -36.03 -15.18 -15.09
CA GLY A 570 -34.88 -15.45 -14.22
C GLY A 570 -34.06 -14.22 -13.81
N ILE A 571 -34.33 -13.05 -14.40
CA ILE A 571 -33.79 -11.77 -13.94
C ILE A 571 -34.81 -11.13 -12.98
N LYS A 572 -34.31 -10.56 -11.88
CA LYS A 572 -35.11 -9.94 -10.82
C LYS A 572 -35.02 -8.43 -10.82
N SER A 573 -33.92 -7.88 -11.34
CA SER A 573 -33.77 -6.44 -11.61
C SER A 573 -32.92 -6.22 -12.86
N GLU A 574 -33.11 -5.11 -13.54
CA GLU A 574 -32.38 -4.79 -14.76
C GLU A 574 -32.00 -3.32 -14.78
N LEU A 575 -30.73 -3.04 -15.08
CA LEU A 575 -30.22 -1.70 -15.36
C LEU A 575 -29.82 -1.61 -16.82
N TYR A 576 -30.29 -0.58 -17.51
CA TYR A 576 -30.00 -0.37 -18.91
C TYR A 576 -29.47 1.05 -19.08
N CYS A 577 -28.36 1.23 -19.82
CA CYS A 577 -27.89 2.55 -20.24
C CYS A 577 -27.66 2.61 -21.76
N PHE A 578 -28.08 3.71 -22.39
CA PHE A 578 -27.63 4.12 -23.71
C PHE A 578 -26.49 5.11 -23.62
N VAL A 579 -25.51 4.95 -24.50
CA VAL A 579 -24.44 5.91 -24.73
C VAL A 579 -24.35 6.20 -26.23
N GLY A 580 -24.18 7.47 -26.58
CA GLY A 580 -24.17 7.90 -27.98
C GLY A 580 -23.15 9.01 -28.27
N PRO A 581 -22.65 9.10 -29.51
CA PRO A 581 -22.88 8.19 -30.65
C PRO A 581 -22.22 6.81 -30.52
N VAL A 582 -22.66 5.81 -31.30
CA VAL A 582 -22.08 4.45 -31.33
C VAL A 582 -20.61 4.50 -31.74
N LEU A 583 -19.79 3.67 -31.10
CA LEU A 583 -18.41 3.38 -31.47
C LEU A 583 -18.40 2.57 -32.78
N PRO A 584 -17.85 3.09 -33.89
CA PRO A 584 -17.73 2.33 -35.13
C PRO A 584 -16.80 1.12 -34.92
N SER A 585 -17.13 -0.02 -35.56
CA SER A 585 -16.41 -1.29 -35.39
C SER A 585 -14.91 -1.24 -35.75
N SER A 586 -14.49 -0.26 -36.55
CA SER A 586 -13.09 -0.05 -36.97
C SER A 586 -12.40 1.13 -36.27
N SER A 587 -13.08 1.84 -35.37
CA SER A 587 -12.51 3.00 -34.67
C SER A 587 -11.85 2.61 -33.34
N PRO A 588 -10.78 3.31 -32.92
CA PRO A 588 -10.26 3.16 -31.58
C PRO A 588 -11.30 3.61 -30.54
N VAL A 589 -11.22 3.07 -29.32
CA VAL A 589 -12.12 3.48 -28.23
C VAL A 589 -11.85 4.93 -27.83
N TYR A 590 -10.59 5.35 -27.84
CA TYR A 590 -10.27 6.75 -27.67
C TYR A 590 -8.91 7.05 -28.28
N THR A 591 -8.72 8.32 -28.61
CA THR A 591 -7.45 8.85 -29.05
C THR A 591 -6.50 8.92 -27.86
N ILE A 592 -5.41 8.16 -27.91
CA ILE A 592 -4.37 8.19 -26.87
C ILE A 592 -3.61 9.51 -26.95
N GLY A 593 -3.38 10.13 -25.80
CA GLY A 593 -2.57 11.32 -25.68
C GLY A 593 -2.82 12.06 -24.37
N SER A 594 -2.04 13.12 -24.16
CA SER A 594 -2.17 13.94 -22.97
C SER A 594 -3.53 14.63 -22.91
N LYS A 595 -4.10 14.70 -21.70
CA LYS A 595 -5.31 15.48 -21.41
C LYS A 595 -5.16 16.94 -21.82
N CYS A 596 -6.29 17.61 -22.07
CA CYS A 596 -6.35 19.05 -22.29
C CYS A 596 -5.74 19.80 -21.09
N THR A 597 -4.83 20.75 -21.34
CA THR A 597 -4.18 21.58 -20.31
C THR A 597 -4.70 23.02 -20.23
N SER A 598 -5.56 23.43 -21.17
CA SER A 598 -6.24 24.73 -21.21
C SER A 598 -7.49 24.68 -22.10
N ASN A 599 -8.43 25.64 -21.93
CA ASN A 599 -9.56 25.82 -22.84
C ASN A 599 -9.03 26.31 -24.20
N SER A 600 -8.94 25.42 -25.18
CA SER A 600 -8.71 25.74 -26.60
C SER A 600 -9.96 25.46 -27.41
#